data_AF-A0A524ESK1-F1
#
_entry.id   AF-A0A524ESK1-F1
#
_cell.length_a   1.000
_cell.length_b   1.000
_cell.length_c   1.000
_cell.angle_alpha   90.00
_cell.angle_beta   90.00
_cell.angle_gamma   90.00
#
_symmetry.space_group_name_H-M   'P 1'
#
loop_
_entity.id
_entity.type
_entity.pdbx_description
1 polymer ?
#
loop_
_entity_poly.entity_id
_entity_poly.type
_entity_poly.pdbx_seq_one_letter_code
_entity_poly.pdbx_strand_id
1 'polypeptide(L)'
;MFLEKPLSKKNVVNSICTKVEELGFDIEKKRVETFVDNFMNKYNRLPHHTEIKPIVLSYMRICKEEEQISEIFEKEDPNYGVLDNDIYLNTLSQTTISINKSKYDDGCVVIPKPEGRRLCPVCGPSNLYKIHEIIDKDDILCSYPRIYGKKYICDQCGIEWKEK
;
A
#
# COMPACT_ATOMS: atom_id res chain seq x y z
N MET A 1 -25.44 20.50 -28.40
CA MET A 1 -24.21 19.67 -28.46
C MET A 1 -23.05 20.54 -28.02
N PHE A 2 -22.62 20.43 -26.76
CA PHE A 2 -21.37 21.05 -26.32
C PHE A 2 -20.23 20.18 -26.84
N LEU A 3 -19.53 20.67 -27.87
CA LEU A 3 -18.27 20.08 -28.32
C LEU A 3 -17.26 20.34 -27.18
N GLU A 4 -17.01 19.33 -26.36
CA GLU A 4 -15.94 19.41 -25.37
C GLU A 4 -14.63 19.66 -26.12
N LYS A 5 -14.00 20.82 -25.83
CA LYS A 5 -12.72 21.20 -26.41
C LYS A 5 -11.72 20.05 -26.22
N PRO A 6 -10.88 19.73 -27.22
CA PRO A 6 -9.88 18.69 -27.07
C PRO A 6 -9.02 19.00 -25.84
N LEU A 7 -9.00 18.06 -24.89
CA LEU A 7 -8.15 18.17 -23.71
C LEU A 7 -6.70 18.21 -24.18
N SER A 8 -6.12 19.41 -24.22
CA SER A 8 -4.70 19.57 -24.49
C SER A 8 -3.91 19.04 -23.29
N LYS A 9 -2.82 18.30 -23.55
CA LYS A 9 -1.86 17.83 -22.53
C LYS A 9 -1.47 18.97 -21.57
N LYS A 10 -1.27 20.18 -22.12
CA LYS A 10 -0.92 21.39 -21.35
C LYS A 10 -2.01 21.79 -20.34
N ASN A 11 -3.28 21.63 -20.71
CA ASN A 11 -4.39 21.97 -19.82
C ASN A 11 -4.50 21.00 -18.65
N VAL A 12 -4.24 19.71 -18.89
CA VAL A 12 -4.24 18.68 -17.84
C VAL A 12 -3.09 18.91 -16.87
N VAL A 13 -1.87 19.15 -17.38
CA VAL A 13 -0.70 19.45 -16.56
C VAL A 13 -0.96 20.69 -15.69
N ASN A 14 -1.42 21.79 -16.29
CA ASN A 14 -1.73 23.01 -15.53
C ASN A 14 -2.83 22.79 -14.48
N SER A 15 -3.87 22.01 -14.80
CA SER A 15 -4.95 21.70 -13.86
C SER A 15 -4.48 20.86 -12.67
N ILE A 16 -3.49 19.98 -12.87
CA ILE A 16 -2.85 19.23 -11.79
C ILE A 16 -1.99 20.16 -10.95
N CYS A 17 -1.12 20.96 -11.56
CA CYS A 17 -0.24 21.90 -10.84
C CYS A 17 -1.05 22.88 -9.96
N THR A 18 -2.05 23.56 -10.52
CA THR A 18 -2.87 24.51 -9.77
C THR A 18 -3.57 23.85 -8.58
N LYS A 19 -4.08 22.62 -8.72
CA LYS A 19 -4.73 21.91 -7.62
C LYS A 19 -3.77 21.45 -6.54
N VAL A 20 -2.50 21.20 -6.88
CA VAL A 20 -1.46 20.85 -5.91
C VAL A 20 -1.02 22.10 -5.14
N GLU A 21 -0.83 23.21 -5.85
CA GLU A 21 -0.50 24.53 -5.27
C GLU A 21 -1.61 25.06 -4.36
N GLU A 22 -2.89 24.93 -4.76
CA GLU A 22 -4.06 25.27 -3.92
C GLU A 22 -4.07 24.53 -2.58
N LEU A 23 -3.46 23.35 -2.53
CA LEU A 23 -3.37 22.51 -1.33
C LEU A 23 -2.09 22.76 -0.52
N GLY A 24 -1.26 23.72 -0.94
CA GLY A 24 -0.07 24.18 -0.22
C GLY A 24 1.20 23.36 -0.47
N PHE A 25 1.23 22.53 -1.51
CA PHE A 25 2.41 21.73 -1.86
C PHE A 25 3.11 22.31 -3.08
N ASP A 26 4.45 22.28 -3.06
CA ASP A 26 5.25 22.61 -4.24
C ASP A 26 5.42 21.37 -5.13
N ILE A 27 5.23 21.54 -6.43
CA ILE A 27 5.40 20.46 -7.41
C ILE A 27 6.12 20.98 -8.64
N GLU A 28 7.21 20.30 -8.97
CA GLU A 28 7.92 20.60 -10.21
C GLU A 28 7.06 20.23 -11.41
N LYS A 29 6.84 21.21 -12.30
CA LYS A 29 6.10 21.01 -13.55
C LYS A 29 6.66 19.88 -14.40
N LYS A 30 7.98 19.66 -14.40
CA LYS A 30 8.64 18.57 -15.11
C LYS A 30 8.15 17.20 -14.61
N ARG A 31 7.99 17.02 -13.31
CA ARG A 31 7.51 15.78 -12.69
C ARG A 31 6.09 15.45 -13.14
N VAL A 32 5.23 16.47 -13.24
CA VAL A 32 3.85 16.31 -13.74
C VAL A 32 3.84 15.95 -15.23
N GLU A 33 4.70 16.56 -16.04
CA GLU A 33 4.82 16.24 -17.46
C GLU A 33 5.27 14.79 -17.68
N THR A 34 6.30 14.32 -16.97
CA THR A 34 6.74 12.92 -17.00
C THR A 34 5.65 11.96 -16.54
N PHE A 35 4.89 12.33 -15.50
CA PHE A 35 3.75 11.54 -15.05
C PHE A 35 2.69 11.39 -16.16
N VAL A 36 2.34 12.49 -16.83
CA VAL A 36 1.35 12.45 -17.92
C VAL A 36 1.88 11.65 -19.11
N ASP A 37 3.17 11.72 -19.42
CA ASP A 37 3.78 10.90 -20.46
C ASP A 37 3.75 9.40 -20.13
N ASN A 38 4.08 9.02 -18.89
CA ASN A 38 3.96 7.65 -18.44
C ASN A 38 2.51 7.15 -18.45
N PHE A 39 1.56 8.02 -18.09
CA PHE A 39 0.14 7.71 -18.15
C PHE A 39 -0.34 7.48 -19.59
N MET A 40 0.08 8.35 -20.53
CA MET A 40 -0.20 8.20 -21.95
C MET A 40 0.37 6.89 -22.49
N ASN A 41 1.61 6.55 -22.17
CA ASN A 41 2.26 5.31 -22.62
C ASN A 41 1.54 4.06 -22.09
N LYS A 42 1.01 4.11 -20.87
CA LYS A 42 0.34 2.97 -20.25
C LYS A 42 -1.11 2.78 -20.71
N TYR A 43 -1.85 3.86 -20.88
CA TYR A 43 -3.30 3.81 -21.12
C TYR A 43 -3.73 4.33 -22.50
N ASN A 44 -2.79 4.82 -23.31
CA ASN A 44 -3.04 5.42 -24.64
C ASN A 44 -4.11 6.54 -24.61
N ARG A 45 -4.27 7.23 -23.48
CA ARG A 45 -5.26 8.30 -23.28
C ARG A 45 -4.79 9.30 -22.24
N LEU A 46 -5.32 10.52 -22.31
CA LEU A 46 -5.08 11.53 -21.28
C LEU A 46 -5.98 11.29 -20.05
N PRO A 47 -5.54 11.72 -18.85
CA PRO A 47 -6.39 11.73 -17.67
C PRO A 47 -7.64 12.60 -17.88
N HIS A 48 -8.80 12.09 -17.49
CA HIS A 48 -10.03 12.88 -17.47
C HIS A 48 -10.06 13.82 -16.26
N HIS A 49 -10.89 14.87 -16.34
CA HIS A 49 -11.03 15.87 -15.28
C HIS A 49 -11.46 15.27 -13.92
N THR A 50 -12.24 14.19 -13.94
CA THR A 50 -12.66 13.42 -12.74
C THR A 50 -11.49 12.67 -12.09
N GLU A 51 -10.50 12.26 -12.87
CA GLU A 51 -9.32 11.50 -12.42
C GLU A 51 -8.21 12.41 -11.89
N ILE A 52 -8.25 13.71 -12.16
CA ILE A 52 -7.26 14.68 -11.65
C ILE A 52 -7.25 14.72 -10.12
N LYS A 53 -8.43 14.71 -9.47
CA LYS A 53 -8.53 14.77 -8.01
C LYS A 53 -7.87 13.57 -7.32
N PRO A 54 -8.16 12.30 -7.68
CA PRO A 54 -7.48 11.16 -7.07
C PRO A 54 -5.98 11.13 -7.37
N ILE A 55 -5.53 11.60 -8.55
CA ILE A 55 -4.10 11.72 -8.88
C ILE A 55 -3.40 12.66 -7.89
N VAL A 56 -3.98 13.84 -7.66
CA VAL A 56 -3.45 14.83 -6.70
C VAL A 56 -3.43 14.27 -5.28
N LEU A 57 -4.51 13.62 -4.85
CA LEU A 57 -4.58 13.00 -3.50
C LEU A 57 -3.53 11.89 -3.31
N SER A 58 -3.26 11.10 -4.36
CA SER A 58 -2.20 10.09 -4.32
C SER A 58 -0.82 10.73 -4.17
N TYR A 59 -0.56 11.83 -4.89
CA TYR A 59 0.70 12.58 -4.77
C TYR A 59 0.88 13.13 -3.35
N MET A 60 -0.18 13.71 -2.76
CA MET A 60 -0.14 14.20 -1.38
C MET A 60 0.18 13.10 -0.37
N ARG A 61 -0.38 11.89 -0.55
CA ARG A 61 -0.08 10.77 0.35
C ARG A 61 1.41 10.42 0.32
N ILE A 62 1.99 10.36 -0.87
CA ILE A 62 3.42 10.07 -1.04
C ILE A 62 4.27 11.16 -0.39
N CYS A 63 3.95 12.44 -0.60
CA CYS A 63 4.72 13.53 0.01
C CYS A 63 4.60 13.58 1.55
N LYS A 64 3.43 13.27 2.12
CA LYS A 64 3.26 13.18 3.58
C LYS A 64 3.98 11.98 4.20
N GLU A 65 4.14 10.90 3.45
CA GLU A 65 4.96 9.76 3.86
C GLU A 65 6.45 10.12 3.75
N GLU A 66 6.87 10.86 2.72
CA GLU A 66 8.24 11.39 2.56
C GLU A 66 8.61 12.39 3.69
N GLU A 67 7.72 13.30 4.10
CA GLU A 67 7.95 14.23 5.22
C GLU A 67 8.20 13.47 6.54
N GLN A 68 7.41 12.42 6.81
CA GLN A 68 7.61 11.55 7.96
C GLN A 68 8.95 10.80 7.89
N ILE A 69 9.44 10.46 6.69
CA ILE A 69 10.75 9.84 6.50
C ILE A 69 11.88 10.84 6.72
N SER A 70 11.73 12.11 6.29
CA SER A 70 12.74 13.15 6.55
C SER A 70 12.88 13.50 8.03
N GLU A 71 11.79 13.50 8.81
CA GLU A 71 11.85 13.69 10.26
C GLU A 71 12.54 12.53 11.01
N ILE A 72 12.56 11.35 10.40
CA ILE A 72 13.29 10.17 10.91
C ILE A 72 14.78 10.28 10.53
N PHE A 73 15.09 10.75 9.31
CA PHE A 73 16.47 10.86 8.80
C PHE A 73 17.31 11.97 9.44
N GLU A 74 16.68 13.05 9.95
CA GLU A 74 17.42 14.09 10.69
C GLU A 74 17.85 13.69 12.10
N LYS A 75 17.48 12.48 12.57
CA LYS A 75 17.82 11.96 13.90
C LYS A 75 18.82 10.80 13.90
N GLU A 76 19.58 10.59 12.82
CA GLU A 76 20.58 9.52 12.80
C GLU A 76 22.00 10.04 13.07
N ASP A 77 22.51 9.64 14.23
CA ASP A 77 23.94 9.64 14.55
C ASP A 77 24.74 8.92 13.44
N PRO A 78 25.96 9.37 13.11
CA PRO A 78 26.67 8.97 11.90
C PRO A 78 27.41 7.64 12.09
N ASN A 79 26.69 6.52 12.22
CA ASN A 79 27.30 5.19 12.08
C ASN A 79 26.27 4.08 11.85
N TYR A 80 25.83 3.87 10.61
CA TYR A 80 25.62 2.50 10.14
C TYR A 80 25.70 2.39 8.62
N GLY A 81 26.23 1.26 8.17
CA GLY A 81 26.72 1.03 6.82
C GLY A 81 25.63 0.67 5.81
N VAL A 82 26.00 0.96 4.57
CA VAL A 82 25.45 0.54 3.28
C VAL A 82 24.83 -0.87 3.32
N LEU A 83 23.58 -1.00 2.84
CA LEU A 83 23.04 -2.28 2.37
C LEU A 83 22.25 -2.10 1.06
N ASP A 84 22.53 -3.03 0.14
CA ASP A 84 22.26 -3.00 -1.30
C ASP A 84 20.79 -3.05 -1.74
N ASN A 85 20.58 -2.60 -2.98
CA ASN A 85 19.37 -2.04 -3.57
C ASN A 85 18.47 -3.02 -4.38
N ASP A 86 18.61 -4.34 -4.23
CA ASP A 86 18.14 -5.28 -5.28
C ASP A 86 16.83 -6.05 -5.01
N ILE A 87 15.98 -5.67 -4.05
CA ILE A 87 14.76 -6.44 -3.71
C ILE A 87 13.47 -5.63 -3.91
N TYR A 88 13.24 -5.08 -5.11
CA TYR A 88 11.94 -4.48 -5.44
C TYR A 88 11.53 -4.71 -6.89
N LEU A 89 11.27 -5.96 -7.30
CA LEU A 89 10.68 -6.21 -8.62
C LEU A 89 9.82 -7.48 -8.78
N ASN A 90 9.61 -8.31 -7.76
CA ASN A 90 8.95 -9.62 -7.95
C ASN A 90 7.50 -9.75 -7.44
N THR A 91 6.87 -8.70 -6.92
CA THR A 91 5.52 -8.81 -6.31
C THR A 91 4.41 -8.47 -7.31
N LEU A 92 4.33 -9.15 -8.45
CA LEU A 92 3.24 -8.95 -9.42
C LEU A 92 2.94 -10.20 -10.25
N SER A 93 2.75 -11.36 -9.60
CA SER A 93 2.10 -12.52 -10.26
C SER A 93 1.46 -13.46 -9.24
N GLN A 94 0.13 -13.40 -9.17
CA GLN A 94 -0.82 -14.52 -8.98
C GLN A 94 -0.62 -15.47 -7.78
N THR A 95 -1.66 -15.63 -6.96
CA THR A 95 -2.43 -16.91 -6.91
C THR A 95 -3.61 -16.83 -5.93
N THR A 96 -4.76 -17.25 -6.43
CA THR A 96 -5.98 -17.57 -5.66
C THR A 96 -5.78 -18.90 -4.93
N ILE A 97 -5.90 -18.92 -3.61
CA ILE A 97 -5.88 -20.15 -2.82
C ILE A 97 -7.28 -20.41 -2.25
N SER A 98 -7.90 -21.49 -2.72
CA SER A 98 -9.15 -22.06 -2.19
C SER A 98 -8.83 -22.97 -1.02
N ILE A 99 -9.31 -22.64 0.18
CA ILE A 99 -9.12 -23.49 1.38
C ILE A 99 -10.45 -24.15 1.73
N ASN A 100 -10.52 -25.47 1.51
CA ASN A 100 -11.59 -26.33 2.02
C ASN A 100 -11.40 -26.54 3.52
N LYS A 101 -12.47 -26.33 4.29
CA LYS A 101 -12.46 -26.36 5.75
C LYS A 101 -12.88 -27.75 6.25
N SER A 102 -11.94 -28.61 6.64
CA SER A 102 -12.24 -29.69 7.60
C SER A 102 -12.33 -29.07 8.99
N LYS A 103 -13.45 -29.33 9.66
CA LYS A 103 -13.62 -29.05 11.09
C LYS A 103 -12.76 -30.09 11.84
N TYR A 104 -12.01 -29.66 12.85
CA TYR A 104 -11.13 -30.47 13.70
C TYR A 104 -9.77 -30.83 13.11
N ASP A 105 -8.91 -29.82 12.97
CA ASP A 105 -7.48 -30.01 13.24
C ASP A 105 -7.01 -28.80 14.04
N ASP A 106 -6.27 -29.05 15.11
CA ASP A 106 -5.69 -28.10 16.06
C ASP A 106 -4.53 -27.28 15.43
N GLY A 107 -4.67 -26.98 14.13
CA GLY A 107 -3.65 -26.43 13.27
C GLY A 107 -3.94 -24.97 12.97
N CYS A 108 -3.14 -24.09 13.56
CA CYS A 108 -3.10 -22.68 13.18
C CYS A 108 -2.75 -22.57 11.68
N VAL A 109 -3.60 -21.90 10.90
CA VAL A 109 -3.39 -21.78 9.44
C VAL A 109 -2.26 -20.79 9.18
N VAL A 110 -1.32 -21.09 8.30
CA VAL A 110 -0.30 -20.13 7.90
C VAL A 110 -0.68 -19.53 6.55
N ILE A 111 -0.81 -18.21 6.50
CA ILE A 111 -1.13 -17.46 5.28
C ILE A 111 0.00 -16.47 4.94
N PRO A 112 0.18 -16.09 3.67
CA PRO A 112 1.07 -14.99 3.33
C PRO A 112 0.55 -13.68 3.92
N LYS A 113 1.47 -12.79 4.30
CA LYS A 113 1.12 -11.45 4.79
C LYS A 113 0.28 -10.71 3.74
N PRO A 114 -0.98 -10.32 4.04
CA PRO A 114 -1.82 -9.64 3.07
C PRO A 114 -1.34 -8.20 2.88
N GLU A 115 -1.36 -7.73 1.62
CA GLU A 115 -1.15 -6.32 1.31
C GLU A 115 -2.43 -5.54 1.64
N GLY A 116 -2.32 -4.58 2.56
CA GLY A 116 -3.44 -3.74 2.99
C GLY A 116 -4.17 -4.27 4.21
N ARG A 117 -5.51 -4.17 4.21
CA ARG A 117 -6.31 -4.48 5.40
C ARG A 117 -6.44 -5.99 5.57
N ARG A 118 -6.13 -6.48 6.77
CA ARG A 118 -6.25 -7.91 7.11
C ARG A 118 -7.68 -8.41 6.94
N LEU A 119 -7.79 -9.58 6.32
CA LEU A 119 -9.05 -10.28 6.10
C LEU A 119 -8.96 -11.67 6.72
N CYS A 120 -10.07 -12.12 7.30
CA CYS A 120 -10.18 -13.49 7.76
C CYS A 120 -10.11 -14.44 6.54
N PRO A 121 -9.29 -15.51 6.57
CA PRO A 121 -9.17 -16.44 5.44
C PRO A 121 -10.49 -17.17 5.12
N VAL A 122 -11.36 -17.33 6.12
CA VAL A 122 -12.68 -17.97 5.96
C VAL A 122 -13.81 -16.98 5.72
N CYS A 123 -13.90 -15.88 6.48
CA CYS A 123 -15.02 -14.94 6.40
C CYS A 123 -14.83 -13.86 5.31
N GLY A 124 -13.60 -13.64 4.84
CA GLY A 124 -13.28 -12.64 3.83
C GLY A 124 -13.64 -11.21 4.27
N PRO A 125 -14.08 -10.34 3.33
CA PRO A 125 -14.31 -8.90 3.58
C PRO A 125 -15.57 -8.60 4.39
N SER A 126 -16.35 -9.62 4.76
CA SER A 126 -17.63 -9.44 5.46
C SER A 126 -17.48 -8.88 6.88
N ASN A 127 -16.31 -8.99 7.52
CA ASN A 127 -16.09 -8.52 8.89
C ASN A 127 -14.70 -7.95 9.13
N LEU A 128 -14.54 -6.72 8.66
CA LEU A 128 -13.32 -5.92 8.65
C LEU A 128 -12.78 -5.53 10.06
N TYR A 129 -13.59 -5.58 11.12
CA TYR A 129 -13.24 -5.11 12.47
C TYR A 129 -13.24 -6.21 13.55
N LYS A 130 -13.27 -7.49 13.16
CA LYS A 130 -13.46 -8.63 14.08
C LYS A 130 -12.26 -9.57 14.17
N ILE A 131 -11.06 -9.03 13.94
CA ILE A 131 -9.81 -9.80 13.98
C ILE A 131 -8.99 -9.33 15.18
N HIS A 132 -8.67 -10.26 16.08
CA HIS A 132 -7.86 -10.01 17.25
C HIS A 132 -6.44 -10.49 17.00
N GLU A 133 -5.45 -9.65 17.35
CA GLU A 133 -4.04 -9.98 17.31
C GLU A 133 -3.58 -10.43 18.70
N ILE A 134 -2.89 -11.57 18.78
CA ILE A 134 -2.41 -12.18 20.01
C ILE A 134 -0.95 -12.58 19.81
N ILE A 135 -0.16 -12.48 20.88
CA ILE A 135 1.24 -12.94 20.88
C ILE A 135 1.25 -14.46 20.88
N ASP A 136 2.02 -15.04 19.96
CA ASP A 136 2.24 -16.48 19.93
C ASP A 136 3.56 -16.84 20.60
N LYS A 137 3.48 -17.49 21.77
CA LYS A 137 4.65 -17.89 22.55
C LYS A 137 5.39 -19.07 21.94
N ASP A 138 4.74 -19.82 21.05
CA ASP A 138 5.33 -20.99 20.39
C ASP A 138 6.19 -20.59 19.18
N ASP A 139 6.02 -19.37 18.67
CA ASP A 139 6.81 -18.81 17.58
C ASP A 139 7.82 -17.78 18.11
N ILE A 140 9.09 -18.18 18.24
CA ILE A 140 10.15 -17.30 18.75
C ILE A 140 10.94 -16.75 17.56
N LEU A 141 10.73 -15.45 17.26
CA LEU A 141 11.44 -14.75 16.18
C LEU A 141 12.87 -14.40 16.57
N CYS A 142 13.09 -14.03 17.83
CA CYS A 142 14.42 -13.74 18.37
C CYS A 142 14.53 -14.26 19.80
N SER A 143 15.64 -14.93 20.13
CA SER A 143 15.86 -15.48 21.47
C SER A 143 16.33 -14.42 22.48
N TYR A 144 17.13 -13.44 22.03
CA TYR A 144 17.59 -12.33 22.87
C TYR A 144 17.85 -11.06 22.02
N PRO A 145 17.16 -9.93 22.31
CA PRO A 145 16.01 -9.81 23.22
C PRO A 145 14.86 -10.73 22.78
N ARG A 146 14.10 -11.28 23.72
CA ARG A 146 13.10 -12.30 23.41
C ARG A 146 11.91 -11.68 22.68
N ILE A 147 11.74 -12.02 21.40
CA ILE A 147 10.66 -11.53 20.53
C ILE A 147 9.85 -12.74 20.06
N TYR A 148 8.55 -12.66 20.30
CA TYR A 148 7.58 -13.68 19.89
C TYR A 148 6.85 -13.24 18.61
N GLY A 149 6.39 -14.22 17.84
CA GLY A 149 5.54 -14.04 16.68
C GLY A 149 4.13 -13.63 17.06
N LYS A 150 3.32 -13.35 16.04
CA LYS A 150 1.93 -12.92 16.18
C LYS A 150 1.01 -13.96 15.56
N LYS A 151 -0.10 -14.23 16.24
CA LYS A 151 -1.23 -15.00 15.73
C LYS A 151 -2.49 -14.15 15.71
N TYR A 152 -3.40 -14.48 14.81
CA TYR A 152 -4.65 -13.76 14.61
C TYR A 152 -5.83 -14.68 14.81
N ILE A 153 -6.88 -14.17 15.44
CA ILE A 153 -8.13 -14.92 15.69
C ILE A 153 -9.31 -14.13 15.14
N CYS A 154 -10.18 -14.80 14.38
CA CYS A 154 -11.44 -14.22 13.94
C CYS A 154 -12.54 -14.45 14.99
N ASP A 155 -13.17 -13.39 15.47
CA ASP A 155 -14.27 -13.45 16.44
C ASP A 155 -15.54 -14.12 15.87
N GLN A 156 -15.73 -14.09 14.54
CA GLN A 156 -16.92 -14.67 13.91
C GLN A 156 -16.84 -16.18 13.70
N CYS A 157 -15.69 -16.68 13.24
CA CYS A 157 -15.55 -18.09 12.87
C CYS A 157 -14.55 -18.86 13.72
N GLY A 158 -13.91 -18.19 14.69
CA GLY A 158 -12.95 -18.77 15.62
C GLY A 158 -11.66 -19.26 14.99
N ILE A 159 -11.40 -18.97 13.70
CA ILE A 159 -10.20 -19.48 13.05
C ILE A 159 -8.98 -18.73 13.55
N GLU A 160 -7.93 -19.49 13.87
CA GLU A 160 -6.62 -18.97 14.21
C GLU A 160 -5.68 -19.10 13.00
N TRP A 161 -4.92 -18.04 12.71
CA TRP A 161 -3.91 -18.07 11.66
C TRP A 161 -2.68 -17.23 11.99
N LYS A 162 -1.57 -17.52 11.31
CA LYS A 162 -0.31 -16.78 11.33
C LYS A 162 -0.04 -16.20 9.95
N GLU A 163 0.64 -15.06 9.93
CA GLU A 163 1.15 -14.45 8.71
C GLU A 163 2.65 -14.77 8.62
N LYS A 164 3.09 -15.37 7.50
CA LYS A 164 4.51 -15.64 7.24
C LYS A 164 4.94 -15.04 5.90
#